data_AF-A0A6J3M9Y4-F1
#
_entry.id   AF-A0A6J3M9Y4-F1
#
_cell.length_a   1.000
_cell.length_b   1.000
_cell.length_c   1.000
_cell.angle_alpha   90.00
_cell.angle_beta   90.00
_cell.angle_gamma   90.00
#
_symmetry.space_group_name_H-M   'P 1'
#
loop_
_entity.id
_entity.type
_entity.pdbx_description
1 polymer ?
#
loop_
_entity_poly.entity_id
_entity_poly.type
_entity_poly.pdbx_seq_one_letter_code
_entity_poly.pdbx_strand_id
1 'polypeptide(L)'
;QDQDLWSDGLGCLTYLHSRNISHREPTFKIPIDALRRSNSPYLLKYCLYRPTASATSMKYAASELKVSTGSCGDQACNNGRACADLRLFVPPPVHASRDECHAYNLTTRNYFAFLMARPLVGTQLSTTLTDLWRRIQLWSPNASSELYEYCRAQGYTDVTGNPRLAVAMLALATEARWQAVWVDAFAHCVGMQSQL
;
A
#
# COMPACT_ATOMS: atom_id res chain seq x y z
N GLN A 1 10.23 13.28 4.61
CA GLN A 1 9.19 13.00 3.61
C GLN A 1 9.73 11.94 2.66
N ASP A 2 8.91 10.96 2.27
CA ASP A 2 9.31 9.90 1.35
C ASP A 2 9.04 10.35 -0.10
N GLN A 3 10.13 10.62 -0.84
CA GLN A 3 10.07 11.18 -2.19
C GLN A 3 9.63 10.13 -3.23
N ASP A 4 9.88 8.85 -2.99
CA ASP A 4 9.52 7.78 -3.94
C ASP A 4 8.00 7.62 -4.08
N LEU A 5 7.27 7.96 -3.00
CA LEU A 5 5.82 7.90 -2.95
C LEU A 5 5.16 9.28 -3.15
N TRP A 6 5.93 10.32 -3.44
CA TRP A 6 5.37 11.64 -3.67
C TRP A 6 4.81 11.76 -5.08
N SER A 7 3.52 12.09 -5.19
CA SER A 7 2.89 12.45 -6.46
C SER A 7 2.94 13.95 -6.69
N ASP A 8 3.08 14.43 -7.93
CA ASP A 8 3.09 15.87 -8.19
C ASP A 8 1.67 16.46 -8.31
N GLY A 9 0.70 15.65 -8.73
CA GLY A 9 -0.69 16.07 -8.98
C GLY A 9 -1.61 16.15 -7.76
N LEU A 10 -2.92 16.15 -8.04
CA LEU A 10 -3.97 16.04 -7.02
C LEU A 10 -3.83 14.71 -6.28
N GLY A 11 -3.81 14.77 -4.96
CA GLY A 11 -3.53 13.61 -4.12
C GLY A 11 -4.04 13.74 -2.71
N CYS A 12 -3.91 12.65 -1.96
CA CYS A 12 -4.21 12.57 -0.55
C CYS A 12 -2.91 12.61 0.25
N LEU A 13 -2.84 13.52 1.23
CA LEU A 13 -1.71 13.63 2.16
C LEU A 13 -1.82 12.54 3.21
N THR A 14 -0.82 11.66 3.28
CA THR A 14 -0.82 10.51 4.19
C THR A 14 0.07 10.76 5.40
N TYR A 15 -0.46 10.45 6.59
CA TYR A 15 0.19 10.60 7.89
C TYR A 15 0.23 9.25 8.59
N LEU A 16 1.42 8.75 8.90
CA LEU A 16 1.60 7.48 9.62
C LEU A 16 1.58 7.67 11.16
N HIS A 17 0.71 8.57 11.62
CA HIS A 17 0.53 8.88 13.04
C HIS A 17 -0.90 9.34 13.32
N SER A 18 -1.25 9.41 14.60
CA SER A 18 -2.58 9.86 15.04
C SER A 18 -2.79 11.34 14.74
N ARG A 19 -4.04 11.71 14.46
CA ARG A 19 -4.47 13.10 14.18
C ARG A 19 -4.16 14.07 15.32
N ASN A 20 -4.13 13.57 16.56
CA ASN A 20 -4.03 14.39 17.77
C ASN A 20 -2.59 14.88 18.04
N ILE A 21 -1.62 14.44 17.22
CA ILE A 21 -0.23 14.84 17.33
C ILE A 21 -0.04 16.07 16.44
N SER A 22 0.13 17.24 17.06
CA SER A 22 0.29 18.51 16.36
C SER A 22 1.65 18.62 15.66
N HIS A 23 1.67 19.31 14.51
CA HIS A 23 2.87 19.73 13.77
C HIS A 23 3.79 18.64 13.20
N ARG A 24 3.24 17.56 12.64
CA ARG A 24 4.00 16.68 11.74
C ARG A 24 3.57 16.86 10.30
N GLU A 25 4.57 17.06 9.44
CA GLU A 25 4.39 17.08 7.99
C GLU A 25 3.85 15.73 7.48
N PRO A 26 3.14 15.72 6.33
CA PRO A 26 2.74 14.48 5.69
C PRO A 26 3.95 13.59 5.41
N THR A 27 3.77 12.28 5.55
CA THR A 27 4.83 11.31 5.27
C THR A 27 5.07 11.22 3.75
N PHE A 28 3.99 11.16 2.97
CA PHE A 28 3.99 11.17 1.51
C PHE A 28 2.60 11.59 0.97
N LYS A 29 2.50 11.81 -0.35
CA LYS A 29 1.24 12.18 -1.03
C LYS A 29 0.90 11.17 -2.13
N ILE A 30 -0.21 10.45 -1.98
CA ILE A 30 -0.65 9.45 -2.96
C ILE A 30 -1.72 9.98 -3.91
N PRO A 31 -1.79 9.51 -5.17
CA PRO A 31 -2.92 9.82 -6.05
C PRO A 31 -4.24 9.28 -5.48
N ILE A 32 -5.33 10.04 -5.60
CA ILE A 32 -6.66 9.62 -5.11
C ILE A 32 -7.11 8.33 -5.80
N ASP A 33 -6.77 8.15 -7.08
CA ASP A 33 -7.16 6.96 -7.82
C ASP A 33 -6.44 5.70 -7.34
N ALA A 34 -5.23 5.81 -6.79
CA ALA A 34 -4.56 4.69 -6.13
C ALA A 34 -5.33 4.28 -4.85
N LEU A 35 -5.78 5.26 -4.07
CA LEU A 35 -6.60 5.00 -2.88
C LEU A 35 -7.97 4.39 -3.25
N ARG A 36 -8.60 4.85 -4.34
CA ARG A 36 -9.86 4.27 -4.84
C ARG A 36 -9.69 2.84 -5.35
N ARG A 37 -8.66 2.58 -6.17
CA ARG A 37 -8.34 1.25 -6.69
C ARG A 37 -8.06 0.24 -5.58
N SER A 38 -7.46 0.69 -4.47
CA SER A 38 -7.26 -0.18 -3.30
C SER A 38 -8.57 -0.79 -2.79
N ASN A 39 -9.70 -0.10 -3.00
CA ASN A 39 -11.02 -0.42 -2.49
C ASN A 39 -11.02 -0.86 -1.01
N SER A 40 -10.07 -0.31 -0.22
CA SER A 40 -9.87 -0.76 1.14
C SER A 40 -10.95 -0.16 2.06
N PRO A 41 -11.83 -0.98 2.67
CA PRO A 41 -12.83 -0.46 3.60
C PRO A 41 -12.16 0.18 4.81
N TYR A 42 -11.01 -0.36 5.22
CA TYR A 42 -10.25 0.17 6.35
C TYR A 42 -9.78 1.60 6.08
N LEU A 43 -9.09 1.82 4.96
CA LEU A 43 -8.55 3.15 4.63
C LEU A 43 -9.66 4.17 4.35
N LEU A 44 -10.68 3.77 3.57
CA LEU A 44 -11.74 4.67 3.15
C LEU A 44 -12.69 5.07 4.28
N LYS A 45 -12.94 4.17 5.25
CA LYS A 45 -13.89 4.40 6.34
C LYS A 45 -13.24 4.94 7.61
N TYR A 46 -12.07 4.43 7.98
CA TYR A 46 -11.48 4.71 9.30
C TYR A 46 -10.27 5.64 9.24
N CYS A 47 -9.53 5.68 8.13
CA CYS A 47 -8.32 6.49 8.01
C CYS A 47 -8.54 7.82 7.29
N LEU A 48 -9.51 7.88 6.37
CA LEU A 48 -9.75 9.06 5.56
C LEU A 48 -10.43 10.16 6.39
N TYR A 49 -9.70 11.25 6.61
CA TYR A 49 -10.23 12.46 7.20
C TYR A 49 -10.75 13.39 6.10
N ARG A 50 -12.04 13.73 6.21
CA ARG A 50 -12.66 14.79 5.41
C ARG A 50 -12.81 16.01 6.29
N PRO A 51 -12.10 17.13 6.01
CA PRO A 51 -12.42 18.39 6.63
C PRO A 51 -13.90 18.67 6.38
N THR A 52 -14.67 18.95 7.44
CA THR A 52 -16.04 19.44 7.28
C THR A 52 -15.93 20.80 6.58
N ALA A 53 -16.13 20.83 5.27
CA ALA A 53 -16.36 22.08 4.58
C ALA A 53 -17.57 22.76 5.25
N SER A 54 -17.42 24.06 5.55
CA SER A 54 -18.53 24.95 5.93
C SER A 54 -19.78 24.61 5.11
N ALA A 55 -20.95 24.68 5.75
CA ALA A 55 -22.27 24.14 5.39
C ALA A 55 -22.81 24.37 3.95
N THR A 56 -22.05 25.02 3.07
CA THR A 56 -22.42 25.34 1.69
C THR A 56 -22.02 24.26 0.67
N SER A 57 -21.13 23.31 1.02
CA SER A 57 -20.53 22.37 0.04
C SER A 57 -21.14 20.95 0.03
N MET A 58 -22.19 20.70 0.82
CA MET A 58 -22.66 19.34 1.15
C MET A 58 -23.55 18.63 0.12
N LYS A 59 -23.79 19.19 -1.08
CA LYS A 59 -24.71 18.53 -2.04
C LYS A 59 -24.05 17.58 -3.05
N TYR A 60 -22.73 17.55 -3.19
CA TYR A 60 -22.08 16.79 -4.28
C TYR A 60 -21.02 15.76 -3.87
N ALA A 61 -20.49 15.79 -2.64
CA ALA A 61 -19.34 14.92 -2.28
C ALA A 61 -19.72 13.57 -1.63
N ALA A 62 -20.99 13.39 -1.23
CA ALA A 62 -21.44 12.14 -0.58
C ALA A 62 -21.93 11.08 -1.59
N SER A 63 -22.27 11.49 -2.82
CA SER A 63 -22.78 10.58 -3.86
C SER A 63 -21.70 9.86 -4.67
N GLU A 64 -20.46 10.34 -4.71
CA GLU A 64 -19.43 9.88 -5.66
C GLU A 64 -18.45 8.81 -5.14
N LEU A 65 -18.65 8.25 -3.94
CA LEU A 65 -17.91 7.06 -3.48
C LEU A 65 -18.74 5.79 -3.38
N LYS A 66 -19.94 5.78 -3.97
CA LYS A 66 -20.65 4.52 -4.22
C LYS A 66 -19.97 3.81 -5.39
N VAL A 67 -19.35 2.66 -5.08
CA VAL A 67 -18.96 1.64 -6.06
C VAL A 67 -20.15 1.40 -6.98
N SER A 68 -20.11 1.98 -8.16
CA SER A 68 -21.15 1.86 -9.17
C SER A 68 -20.49 1.20 -10.37
N THR A 69 -20.76 -0.09 -10.51
CA THR A 69 -20.44 -0.90 -11.68
C THR A 69 -21.28 -0.37 -12.84
N GLY A 70 -20.74 0.55 -13.63
CA GLY A 70 -21.47 1.18 -14.73
C GLY A 70 -20.57 2.06 -15.57
N SER A 71 -20.47 1.72 -16.85
CA SER A 71 -19.82 2.49 -17.91
C SER A 71 -20.36 3.94 -17.98
N CYS A 72 -19.56 4.82 -18.59
CA CYS A 72 -19.83 6.16 -19.14
C CYS A 72 -19.32 7.37 -18.32
N GLY A 73 -18.30 8.06 -18.88
CA GLY A 73 -18.38 9.51 -19.14
C GLY A 73 -17.64 10.47 -18.20
N ASP A 74 -16.35 10.72 -18.48
CA ASP A 74 -15.60 11.99 -18.52
C ASP A 74 -16.05 13.32 -17.84
N GLN A 75 -16.98 13.38 -16.87
CA GLN A 75 -17.52 14.68 -16.39
C GLN A 75 -17.66 14.85 -14.87
N ALA A 76 -16.67 14.40 -14.07
CA ALA A 76 -16.68 14.64 -12.61
C ALA A 76 -15.45 15.37 -12.03
N CYS A 77 -14.65 16.07 -12.85
CA CYS A 77 -13.55 16.89 -12.33
C CYS A 77 -13.35 18.23 -13.07
N ASN A 78 -14.44 18.88 -13.50
CA ASN A 78 -14.35 20.19 -14.19
C ASN A 78 -14.42 21.42 -13.26
N ASN A 79 -14.20 21.25 -11.96
CA ASN A 79 -14.04 22.38 -11.03
C ASN A 79 -12.82 22.14 -10.14
N GLY A 80 -11.68 22.71 -10.55
CA GLY A 80 -10.35 22.63 -9.91
C GLY A 80 -10.22 23.20 -8.50
N ARG A 81 -11.28 23.15 -7.68
CA ARG A 81 -11.28 23.61 -6.28
C ARG A 81 -11.75 22.55 -5.26
N ALA A 82 -12.29 21.40 -5.69
CA ALA A 82 -12.86 20.41 -4.76
C ALA A 82 -11.86 19.39 -4.19
N CYS A 83 -10.63 19.35 -4.70
CA CYS A 83 -9.55 18.49 -4.19
C CYS A 83 -8.64 19.24 -3.20
N ALA A 84 -9.23 20.12 -2.38
CA ALA A 84 -8.50 20.76 -1.29
C ALA A 84 -8.43 19.80 -0.09
N ASP A 85 -7.24 19.31 0.20
CA ASP A 85 -6.81 18.70 1.47
C ASP A 85 -7.49 17.40 1.93
N LEU A 86 -7.59 16.38 1.06
CA LEU A 86 -7.84 15.03 1.58
C LEU A 86 -6.63 14.56 2.41
N ARG A 87 -6.88 14.16 3.65
CA ARG A 87 -5.85 13.68 4.58
C ARG A 87 -6.15 12.26 5.02
N LEU A 88 -5.16 11.38 4.97
CA LEU A 88 -5.26 9.99 5.39
C LEU A 88 -4.40 9.79 6.64
N PHE A 89 -5.00 9.44 7.77
CA PHE A 89 -4.29 9.15 9.01
C PHE A 89 -4.31 7.65 9.29
N VAL A 90 -3.13 7.04 9.34
CA VAL A 90 -2.95 5.60 9.55
C VAL A 90 -2.03 5.39 10.76
N PRO A 91 -2.56 5.55 11.99
CA PRO A 91 -1.75 5.40 13.19
C PRO A 91 -1.42 3.93 13.48
N PRO A 92 -0.24 3.64 14.04
CA PRO A 92 0.04 2.31 14.59
C PRO A 92 -0.90 1.98 15.78
N PRO A 93 -1.02 0.70 16.17
CA PRO A 93 -1.82 0.30 17.32
C PRO A 93 -1.42 1.00 18.62
N VAL A 94 -2.39 1.32 19.48
CA VAL A 94 -2.19 2.17 20.68
C VAL A 94 -1.19 1.60 21.69
N HIS A 95 -1.06 0.27 21.74
CA HIS A 95 -0.17 -0.43 22.68
C HIS A 95 1.08 -1.01 22.02
N ALA A 96 1.35 -0.64 20.77
CA ALA A 96 2.55 -1.09 20.07
C ALA A 96 3.80 -0.45 20.69
N SER A 97 4.83 -1.26 20.89
CA SER A 97 6.18 -0.82 21.19
C SER A 97 6.74 0.07 20.08
N ARG A 98 7.89 0.72 20.33
CA ARG A 98 8.55 1.57 19.33
C ARG A 98 8.90 0.79 18.06
N ASP A 99 9.37 -0.44 18.20
CA ASP A 99 9.78 -1.27 17.08
C ASP A 99 8.57 -1.77 16.28
N GLU A 100 7.49 -2.14 16.97
CA GLU A 100 6.21 -2.50 16.33
C GLU A 100 5.58 -1.31 15.60
N CYS A 101 5.67 -0.09 16.15
CA CYS A 101 5.25 1.13 15.46
C CYS A 101 6.08 1.36 14.18
N HIS A 102 7.40 1.16 14.26
CA HIS A 102 8.27 1.31 13.11
C HIS A 102 7.95 0.29 12.02
N ALA A 103 7.81 -0.99 12.38
CA ALA A 103 7.42 -2.06 11.46
C ALA A 103 6.04 -1.79 10.84
N TYR A 104 5.05 -1.39 11.65
CA TYR A 104 3.72 -1.05 11.16
C TYR A 104 3.76 0.07 10.11
N ASN A 105 4.52 1.13 10.37
CA ASN A 105 4.67 2.26 9.46
C ASN A 105 5.39 1.86 8.18
N LEU A 106 6.45 1.06 8.28
CA LEU A 106 7.19 0.55 7.12
C LEU A 106 6.30 -0.33 6.23
N THR A 107 5.54 -1.25 6.82
CA THR A 107 4.58 -2.10 6.09
C THR A 107 3.46 -1.26 5.46
N THR A 108 3.00 -0.22 6.15
CA THR A 108 2.00 0.71 5.61
C THR A 108 2.55 1.48 4.40
N ARG A 109 3.78 1.99 4.49
CA ARG A 109 4.50 2.63 3.36
C ARG A 109 4.59 1.67 2.18
N ASN A 110 5.03 0.43 2.42
CA ASN A 110 5.19 -0.59 1.40
C ASN A 110 3.87 -1.00 0.74
N TYR A 111 2.76 -0.96 1.47
CA TYR A 111 1.44 -1.16 0.88
C TYR A 111 1.08 -0.05 -0.12
N PHE A 112 1.38 1.21 0.18
CA PHE A 112 1.19 2.30 -0.81
C PHE A 112 2.17 2.21 -1.97
N ALA A 113 3.40 1.75 -1.72
CA ALA A 113 4.37 1.46 -2.77
C ALA A 113 3.83 0.41 -3.75
N PHE A 114 3.24 -0.68 -3.24
CA PHE A 114 2.54 -1.68 -4.04
C PHE A 114 1.42 -1.07 -4.90
N LEU A 115 0.51 -0.28 -4.33
CA LEU A 115 -0.60 0.36 -5.08
C LEU A 115 -0.13 1.29 -6.22
N MET A 116 1.08 1.83 -6.09
CA MET A 116 1.69 2.77 -7.01
C MET A 116 2.80 2.16 -7.87
N ALA A 117 3.00 0.84 -7.80
CA ALA A 117 4.09 0.12 -8.49
C ALA A 117 5.49 0.72 -8.21
N ARG A 118 5.74 1.14 -6.97
CA ARG A 118 7.04 1.65 -6.50
C ARG A 118 7.79 0.58 -5.71
N PRO A 119 9.14 0.57 -5.73
CA PRO A 119 9.93 -0.43 -5.00
C PRO A 119 9.64 -0.48 -3.50
N LEU A 120 9.75 -1.68 -2.91
CA LEU A 120 9.64 -1.88 -1.46
C LEU A 120 10.90 -1.42 -0.73
N VAL A 121 10.73 -1.00 0.52
CA VAL A 121 11.84 -0.64 1.42
C VAL A 121 11.80 -1.54 2.64
N GLY A 122 12.94 -2.10 3.01
CA GLY A 122 13.09 -2.92 4.21
C GLY A 122 14.47 -3.54 4.34
N THR A 123 14.79 -4.03 5.52
CA THR A 123 16.09 -4.66 5.82
C THR A 123 16.20 -6.06 5.22
N GLN A 124 15.11 -6.82 5.28
CA GLN A 124 14.99 -8.16 4.73
C GLN A 124 13.79 -8.22 3.80
N LEU A 125 14.01 -8.64 2.55
CA LEU A 125 12.93 -8.72 1.57
C LEU A 125 11.89 -9.78 1.96
N SER A 126 12.31 -10.88 2.59
CA SER A 126 11.42 -11.95 3.08
C SER A 126 10.37 -11.44 4.06
N THR A 127 10.80 -10.71 5.10
CA THR A 127 9.87 -10.10 6.08
C THR A 127 9.03 -9.01 5.43
N THR A 128 9.65 -8.20 4.57
CA THR A 128 8.96 -7.12 3.86
C THR A 128 7.81 -7.63 2.99
N LEU A 129 8.03 -8.71 2.23
CA LEU A 129 7.01 -9.32 1.38
C LEU A 129 5.93 -10.04 2.17
N THR A 130 6.30 -10.76 3.24
CA THR A 130 5.31 -11.48 4.07
C THR A 130 4.42 -10.50 4.86
N ASP A 131 4.99 -9.42 5.39
CA ASP A 131 4.21 -8.37 6.06
C ASP A 131 3.32 -7.60 5.07
N LEU A 132 3.81 -7.33 3.86
CA LEU A 132 3.02 -6.73 2.79
C LEU A 132 1.85 -7.64 2.40
N TRP A 133 2.07 -8.95 2.23
CA TRP A 133 1.03 -9.91 1.93
C TRP A 133 -0.08 -9.89 2.99
N ARG A 134 0.28 -9.98 4.28
CA ARG A 134 -0.68 -9.90 5.40
C ARG A 134 -1.46 -8.58 5.38
N ARG A 135 -0.79 -7.48 5.04
CA ARG A 135 -1.42 -6.16 4.91
C ARG A 135 -2.43 -6.12 3.76
N ILE A 136 -2.08 -6.66 2.60
CA ILE A 136 -2.99 -6.75 1.44
C ILE A 136 -4.20 -7.62 1.79
N GLN A 137 -4.00 -8.78 2.41
CA GLN A 137 -5.09 -9.63 2.88
C GLN A 137 -6.03 -8.91 3.84
N LEU A 138 -5.51 -8.05 4.71
CA LEU A 138 -6.33 -7.30 5.67
C LEU A 138 -7.06 -6.11 5.03
N TRP A 139 -6.38 -5.36 4.16
CA TRP A 139 -6.89 -4.07 3.67
C TRP A 139 -7.57 -4.17 2.30
N SER A 140 -7.10 -5.05 1.43
CA SER A 140 -7.55 -5.20 0.05
C SER A 140 -7.47 -6.67 -0.41
N PRO A 141 -8.28 -7.59 0.13
CA PRO A 141 -8.21 -9.01 -0.21
C PRO A 141 -8.28 -9.29 -1.72
N ASN A 142 -9.04 -8.46 -2.45
CA ASN A 142 -9.21 -8.59 -3.91
C ASN A 142 -7.95 -8.24 -4.71
N ALA A 143 -7.00 -7.50 -4.13
CA ALA A 143 -5.72 -7.14 -4.77
C ALA A 143 -4.60 -8.17 -4.49
N SER A 144 -4.92 -9.27 -3.81
CA SER A 144 -3.94 -10.29 -3.42
C SER A 144 -3.31 -11.03 -4.61
N SER A 145 -4.10 -11.28 -5.66
CA SER A 145 -3.61 -11.86 -6.91
C SER A 145 -2.63 -10.94 -7.65
N GLU A 146 -2.73 -9.63 -7.47
CA GLU A 146 -1.87 -8.63 -8.11
C GLU A 146 -0.47 -8.57 -7.48
N LEU A 147 -0.28 -9.11 -6.26
CA LEU A 147 1.02 -9.07 -5.59
C LEU A 147 2.10 -9.84 -6.37
N TYR A 148 1.78 -11.00 -6.95
CA TYR A 148 2.75 -11.77 -7.73
C TYR A 148 3.20 -10.99 -8.98
N GLU A 149 2.25 -10.37 -9.67
CA GLU A 149 2.50 -9.54 -10.85
C GLU A 149 3.34 -8.31 -10.51
N TYR A 150 3.06 -7.67 -9.37
CA TYR A 150 3.91 -6.63 -8.83
C TYR A 150 5.33 -7.14 -8.56
N CYS A 151 5.50 -8.27 -7.88
CA CYS A 151 6.82 -8.85 -7.61
C CYS A 151 7.60 -9.12 -8.90
N ARG A 152 6.92 -9.64 -9.93
CA ARG A 152 7.53 -9.88 -11.24
C ARG A 152 7.97 -8.58 -11.91
N ALA A 153 7.10 -7.56 -11.90
CA ALA A 153 7.41 -6.25 -12.49
C ALA A 153 8.55 -5.52 -11.77
N GLN A 154 8.70 -5.72 -10.45
CA GLN A 154 9.82 -5.17 -9.67
C GLN A 154 11.11 -6.01 -9.77
N GLY A 155 11.09 -7.14 -10.49
CA GLY A 155 12.24 -8.04 -10.62
C GLY A 155 12.51 -8.92 -9.41
N TYR A 156 11.60 -9.01 -8.44
CA TYR A 156 11.78 -9.84 -7.24
C TYR A 156 11.69 -11.34 -7.53
N THR A 157 11.12 -11.72 -8.67
CA THR A 157 10.99 -13.11 -9.10
C THR A 157 12.21 -13.64 -9.86
N ASP A 158 13.15 -12.78 -10.26
CA ASP A 158 14.39 -13.22 -10.92
C ASP A 158 15.39 -13.71 -9.88
N VAL A 159 15.18 -14.94 -9.42
CA VAL A 159 15.94 -15.56 -8.34
C VAL A 159 17.26 -16.21 -8.81
N THR A 160 17.54 -16.17 -10.11
CA THR A 160 18.71 -16.83 -10.70
C THR A 160 20.01 -16.22 -10.16
N GLY A 161 20.83 -17.03 -9.50
CA GLY A 161 22.09 -16.56 -8.91
C GLY A 161 21.90 -15.57 -7.75
N ASN A 162 20.68 -15.43 -7.22
CA ASN A 162 20.39 -14.54 -6.11
C ASN A 162 19.68 -15.30 -4.96
N PRO A 163 20.46 -15.91 -4.05
CA PRO A 163 19.90 -16.71 -2.95
C PRO A 163 19.00 -15.87 -2.01
N ARG A 164 19.26 -14.56 -1.87
CA ARG A 164 18.43 -13.67 -1.04
C ARG A 164 17.03 -13.48 -1.62
N LEU A 165 16.91 -13.33 -2.94
CA LEU A 165 15.61 -13.28 -3.62
C LEU A 165 14.91 -14.64 -3.57
N ALA A 166 15.64 -15.75 -3.75
CA ALA A 166 15.08 -17.09 -3.65
C ALA A 166 14.43 -17.34 -2.27
N VAL A 167 15.15 -17.01 -1.18
CA VAL A 167 14.61 -17.13 0.19
C VAL A 167 13.40 -16.21 0.41
N ALA A 168 13.43 -14.98 -0.12
CA ALA A 168 12.31 -14.06 0.02
C ALA A 168 11.06 -14.55 -0.72
N MET A 169 11.21 -15.05 -1.95
CA MET A 169 10.11 -15.61 -2.73
C MET A 169 9.59 -16.91 -2.12
N LEU A 170 10.46 -17.75 -1.55
CA LEU A 170 10.06 -18.95 -0.82
C LEU A 170 9.21 -18.61 0.42
N ALA A 171 9.64 -17.61 1.20
CA ALA A 171 8.89 -17.14 2.38
C ALA A 171 7.52 -16.58 1.98
N LEU A 172 7.46 -15.74 0.94
CA LEU A 172 6.20 -15.20 0.41
C LEU A 172 5.28 -16.32 -0.10
N ALA A 173 5.81 -17.24 -0.92
CA ALA A 173 5.02 -18.33 -1.48
C ALA A 173 4.48 -19.28 -0.40
N THR A 174 5.21 -19.45 0.70
CA THR A 174 4.75 -20.21 1.86
C THR A 174 3.55 -19.52 2.53
N GLU A 175 3.67 -18.23 2.81
CA GLU A 175 2.61 -17.44 3.45
C GLU A 175 1.37 -17.31 2.55
N ALA A 176 1.57 -17.13 1.24
CA ALA A 176 0.50 -16.99 0.25
C ALA A 176 -0.04 -18.33 -0.28
N ARG A 177 0.58 -19.46 0.09
CA ARG A 177 0.28 -20.82 -0.39
C ARG A 177 0.33 -20.95 -1.92
N TRP A 178 1.30 -20.29 -2.56
CA TRP A 178 1.52 -20.36 -4.01
C TRP A 178 2.43 -21.54 -4.37
N GLN A 179 1.84 -22.73 -4.56
CA GLN A 179 2.58 -23.98 -4.74
C GLN A 179 3.63 -23.93 -5.86
N ALA A 180 3.30 -23.39 -7.04
CA ALA A 180 4.24 -23.33 -8.16
C ALA A 180 5.47 -22.46 -7.84
N VAL A 181 5.25 -21.28 -7.26
CA VAL A 181 6.31 -20.34 -6.85
C VAL A 181 7.14 -20.95 -5.71
N TRP A 182 6.49 -21.68 -4.81
CA TRP A 182 7.18 -22.35 -3.70
C TRP A 182 8.17 -23.41 -4.21
N VAL A 183 7.73 -24.29 -5.12
CA VAL A 183 8.58 -25.36 -5.66
C VAL A 183 9.79 -24.80 -6.39
N ASP A 184 9.58 -23.77 -7.22
CA ASP A 184 10.63 -23.09 -7.96
C ASP A 184 11.65 -22.42 -7.03
N ALA A 185 11.18 -21.58 -6.10
CA ALA A 185 12.05 -20.89 -5.14
C ALA A 185 12.80 -21.87 -4.24
N PHE A 186 12.18 -22.98 -3.83
CA PHE A 186 12.81 -24.02 -3.02
C PHE A 186 13.95 -24.71 -3.78
N ALA A 187 13.74 -25.09 -5.05
CA ALA A 187 14.78 -25.69 -5.87
C ALA A 187 15.98 -24.76 -6.04
N HIS A 188 15.74 -23.46 -6.24
CA HIS A 188 16.78 -22.44 -6.28
C HIS A 188 17.55 -22.29 -4.97
N CYS A 189 16.86 -22.27 -3.81
CA CYS A 189 17.52 -22.24 -2.51
C CYS A 189 18.44 -23.45 -2.29
N VAL A 190 17.96 -24.66 -2.58
CA VAL A 190 18.75 -25.89 -2.44
C VAL A 190 19.94 -25.91 -3.41
N GLY A 191 19.73 -25.51 -4.66
CA GLY A 191 20.80 -25.42 -5.66
C GLY A 191 21.89 -24.40 -5.32
N MET A 192 21.54 -23.35 -4.56
CA MET A 192 22.45 -22.29 -4.11
C MET A 192 22.83 -22.41 -2.63
N GLN A 193 22.65 -23.58 -2.00
CA GLN A 193 22.85 -23.77 -0.56
C GLN A 193 24.24 -23.34 -0.05
N SER A 194 25.27 -23.43 -0.90
CA SER A 194 26.63 -23.00 -0.56
C SER A 194 26.82 -21.47 -0.47
N GLN A 195 25.83 -20.69 -0.89
CA GLN A 195 25.84 -19.23 -0.95
C GLN A 195 24.84 -18.57 0.01
N LEU A 196 24.08 -19.39 0.75
CA LEU A 196 23.14 -18.97 1.79
C LEU A 196 23.86 -18.78 3.13
#